data_AF-A0A1H9BM50-F1
#
_entry.id   AF-A0A1H9BM50-F1
#
_cell.length_a   1.000
_cell.length_b   1.000
_cell.length_c   1.000
_cell.angle_alpha   90.00
_cell.angle_beta   90.00
_cell.angle_gamma   90.00
#
_symmetry.space_group_name_H-M   'P 1'
#
loop_
_entity.id
_entity.type
_entity.pdbx_description
1 polymer ?
#
loop_
_entity_poly.entity_id
_entity_poly.type
_entity_poly.pdbx_seq_one_letter_code
_entity_poly.pdbx_strand_id
1 'polypeptide(L)'
;MTEGWQFQPFSFPGFPATTDWFLELMQDPSFNQKVRQRWQELRRGVLSDARLRSRVSRLAEPLTGAAQRNFQRWPNLGTAMVGPFQTKTTRTWQEQLQLMQDWLVRRAAWIDSSNWQVTARPGWTPQRNTAPLMPHLRDGGTSR
;
A
#
# COMPACT_ATOMS: atom_id res chain seq x y z
N MET A 1 0.36 0.36 -11.31
CA MET A 1 1.44 -0.47 -10.74
C MET A 1 0.81 -1.41 -9.71
N THR A 2 0.99 -2.72 -9.85
CA THR A 2 0.59 -3.73 -8.83
C THR A 2 1.81 -4.27 -8.07
N GLU A 3 2.99 -3.97 -8.57
CA GLU A 3 4.29 -4.45 -8.10
C GLU A 3 5.11 -3.28 -7.54
N GLY A 4 6.19 -3.61 -6.83
CA GLY A 4 7.07 -2.65 -6.17
C GLY A 4 6.53 -2.19 -4.82
N TRP A 5 7.40 -1.59 -4.00
CA TRP A 5 6.99 -1.02 -2.73
C TRP A 5 6.63 0.45 -2.92
N GLN A 6 5.39 0.85 -2.61
CA GLN A 6 4.93 2.23 -2.84
C GLN A 6 5.71 3.28 -2.01
N PHE A 7 6.28 2.89 -0.86
CA PHE A 7 7.15 3.77 -0.08
C PHE A 7 8.58 3.86 -0.65
N GLN A 8 8.90 3.16 -1.75
CA GLN A 8 10.14 3.46 -2.47
C GLN A 8 10.02 4.88 -3.02
N PRO A 9 11.03 5.73 -2.77
CA PRO A 9 10.95 7.12 -3.15
C PRO A 9 10.80 7.24 -4.66
N PHE A 10 9.67 7.82 -5.05
CA PHE A 10 9.47 8.24 -6.41
C PHE A 10 10.29 9.51 -6.62
N SER A 11 11.55 9.31 -7.01
CA SER A 11 12.46 10.42 -7.27
C SER A 11 12.11 11.04 -8.60
N PHE A 12 11.39 12.16 -8.55
CA PHE A 12 11.27 13.07 -9.69
C PHE A 12 12.15 14.31 -9.48
N PRO A 13 12.78 14.83 -10.54
CA PRO A 13 13.45 16.13 -10.47
C PRO A 13 12.47 17.21 -9.98
N GLY A 14 12.84 17.93 -8.92
CA GLY A 14 12.05 19.04 -8.37
C GLY A 14 10.99 18.67 -7.31
N PHE A 15 10.82 17.38 -6.97
CA PHE A 15 9.96 16.95 -5.86
C PHE A 15 10.80 16.36 -4.72
N PRO A 16 10.53 16.72 -3.46
CA PRO A 16 11.26 16.16 -2.33
C PRO A 16 11.04 14.64 -2.30
N ALA A 17 12.13 13.90 -2.05
CA ALA A 17 12.03 12.46 -1.84
C ALA A 17 11.04 12.16 -0.69
N THR A 18 10.23 11.12 -0.86
CA THR A 18 9.34 10.65 0.20
C THR A 18 10.16 10.25 1.43
N THR A 19 9.57 10.36 2.61
CA THR A 19 10.28 10.04 3.86
C THR A 19 10.62 8.55 3.93
N ASP A 20 11.92 8.24 4.01
CA ASP A 20 12.46 6.87 3.92
C ASP A 20 12.43 6.09 5.24
N TRP A 21 11.81 6.61 6.31
CA TRP A 21 11.84 5.99 7.65
C TRP A 21 11.36 4.53 7.67
N PHE A 22 10.37 4.18 6.84
CA PHE A 22 9.85 2.82 6.78
C PHE A 22 10.87 1.87 6.16
N LEU A 23 11.64 2.34 5.17
CA LEU A 23 12.76 1.57 4.61
C LEU A 23 13.78 1.25 5.69
N GLU A 24 14.09 2.22 6.55
CA GLU A 24 15.06 2.03 7.63
C GLU A 24 14.59 1.04 8.69
N LEU A 25 13.33 1.14 9.11
CA LEU A 25 12.79 0.16 10.06
C LEU A 25 12.73 -1.25 9.46
N MET A 26 12.49 -1.39 8.16
CA MET A 26 12.45 -2.70 7.49
C MET A 26 13.83 -3.38 7.39
N GLN A 27 14.93 -2.66 7.66
CA GLN A 27 16.27 -3.25 7.80
C GLN A 27 16.47 -3.96 9.14
N ASP A 28 15.69 -3.61 10.17
CA ASP A 28 15.69 -4.33 11.45
C ASP A 28 14.94 -5.68 11.28
N PRO A 29 15.60 -6.83 11.50
CA PRO A 29 14.96 -8.13 11.30
C PRO A 29 13.73 -8.36 12.19
N SER A 30 13.73 -7.81 13.42
CA SER A 30 12.62 -7.95 14.35
C SER A 30 11.39 -7.15 13.89
N PHE A 31 11.61 -5.95 13.36
CA PHE A 31 10.55 -5.12 12.80
C PHE A 31 9.98 -5.74 11.54
N ASN A 32 10.84 -6.15 10.60
CA ASN A 32 10.44 -6.83 9.36
C ASN A 32 9.57 -8.07 9.66
N GLN A 33 10.00 -8.90 10.62
CA GLN A 33 9.24 -10.07 11.06
C GLN A 33 7.86 -9.70 11.62
N LYS A 34 7.76 -8.66 12.46
CA LYS A 34 6.48 -8.17 13.00
C LYS A 34 5.54 -7.71 11.89
N VAL A 35 6.04 -6.95 10.92
CA VAL A 35 5.24 -6.50 9.77
C VAL A 35 4.73 -7.69 8.97
N ARG A 36 5.60 -8.64 8.65
CA ARG A 36 5.23 -9.87 7.92
C ARG A 36 4.16 -10.67 8.67
N GLN A 37 4.32 -10.89 9.97
CA GLN A 37 3.35 -11.61 10.78
C GLN A 37 2.00 -10.90 10.81
N ARG A 38 2.00 -9.58 11.02
CA ARG A 38 0.77 -8.77 11.03
C ARG A 38 0.07 -8.80 9.67
N TRP A 39 0.81 -8.73 8.57
CA TRP A 39 0.23 -8.87 7.23
C TRP A 39 -0.43 -10.23 7.05
N GLN A 40 0.27 -11.32 7.37
CA GLN A 40 -0.26 -12.68 7.24
C GLN A 40 -1.51 -12.91 8.10
N GLU A 41 -1.55 -12.34 9.32
CA GLU A 41 -2.74 -12.34 10.17
C GLU A 41 -3.92 -11.64 9.48
N LEU A 42 -3.70 -10.43 8.96
CA LEU A 42 -4.73 -9.66 8.28
C LEU A 42 -5.21 -10.33 6.99
N ARG A 43 -4.32 -10.98 6.24
CA ARG A 43 -4.65 -11.72 4.99
C ARG A 43 -5.56 -12.92 5.24
N ARG A 44 -5.48 -13.56 6.40
CA ARG A 44 -6.43 -14.60 6.83
C ARG A 44 -7.80 -14.03 7.24
N GLY A 45 -7.89 -12.73 7.48
CA GLY A 45 -9.09 -12.07 7.99
C GLY A 45 -9.55 -10.93 7.09
N VAL A 46 -9.48 -9.71 7.62
CA VAL A 46 -10.09 -8.51 7.03
C VAL A 46 -9.50 -8.09 5.68
N LEU A 47 -8.30 -8.55 5.34
CA LEU A 47 -7.63 -8.30 4.06
C LEU A 47 -7.64 -9.53 3.14
N SER A 48 -8.45 -10.56 3.42
CA SER A 48 -8.63 -11.67 2.47
C SER A 48 -9.21 -11.17 1.13
N ASP A 49 -8.99 -11.89 0.04
CA ASP A 49 -9.44 -11.48 -1.30
C ASP A 49 -10.95 -11.25 -1.34
N ALA A 50 -11.72 -12.13 -0.72
CA ALA A 50 -13.17 -11.99 -0.59
C ALA A 50 -13.56 -10.74 0.24
N ARG A 51 -12.83 -10.44 1.32
CA ARG A 51 -13.10 -9.24 2.14
C ARG A 51 -12.71 -7.95 1.43
N LEU A 52 -11.63 -7.94 0.65
CA LEU A 52 -11.24 -6.81 -0.20
C LEU A 52 -12.29 -6.51 -1.26
N ARG A 53 -12.71 -7.55 -2.02
CA ARG A 53 -13.74 -7.41 -3.06
C ARG A 53 -15.08 -6.95 -2.48
N SER A 54 -15.58 -7.64 -1.44
CA SER A 54 -16.85 -7.28 -0.81
C SER A 54 -16.85 -5.90 -0.17
N ARG A 55 -15.70 -5.42 0.32
CA ARG A 55 -15.58 -4.05 0.84
C ARG A 55 -15.78 -3.02 -0.26
N VAL A 56 -15.21 -3.21 -1.45
CA VAL A 56 -15.45 -2.33 -2.60
C VAL A 56 -16.93 -2.37 -2.99
N SER A 57 -17.51 -3.56 -3.15
CA SER A 57 -18.93 -3.70 -3.52
C SER A 57 -19.85 -2.99 -2.54
N ARG A 58 -19.63 -3.17 -1.22
CA ARG A 58 -20.44 -2.53 -0.17
C ARG A 58 -20.32 -1.00 -0.19
N LEU A 59 -19.12 -0.47 -0.42
CA LEU A 59 -18.92 0.98 -0.48
C LEU A 59 -19.49 1.59 -1.77
N ALA A 60 -19.57 0.81 -2.85
CA ALA A 60 -20.08 1.24 -4.14
C ALA A 60 -21.60 1.18 -4.25
N GLU A 61 -22.25 0.25 -3.55
CA GLU A 61 -23.70 0.01 -3.61
C GLU A 61 -24.56 1.30 -3.53
N PRO A 62 -24.40 2.18 -2.51
CA PRO A 62 -25.19 3.41 -2.41
C PRO A 62 -24.85 4.46 -3.48
N LEU A 63 -23.76 4.27 -4.24
CA LEU A 63 -23.27 5.24 -5.23
C LEU A 63 -23.83 4.98 -6.63
N THR A 64 -24.53 3.87 -6.87
CA THR A 64 -24.99 3.48 -8.22
C THR A 64 -25.75 4.60 -8.94
N GLY A 65 -26.75 5.19 -8.26
CA GLY A 65 -27.53 6.30 -8.84
C GLY A 65 -26.71 7.59 -9.00
N ALA A 66 -25.78 7.86 -8.09
CA ALA A 66 -24.89 9.02 -8.18
C ALA A 66 -23.90 8.89 -9.35
N ALA A 67 -23.34 7.69 -9.55
CA ALA A 67 -22.46 7.36 -10.65
C ALA A 67 -23.18 7.52 -12.00
N GLN A 68 -24.43 7.04 -12.11
CA GLN A 68 -25.23 7.22 -13.32
C GLN A 68 -25.43 8.71 -13.66
N ARG A 69 -25.85 9.53 -12.69
CA ARG A 69 -26.02 10.98 -12.90
C ARG A 69 -24.70 11.67 -13.28
N ASN A 70 -23.61 11.25 -12.64
CA ASN A 70 -22.28 11.78 -12.92
C ASN A 70 -21.86 11.51 -14.38
N PHE A 71 -21.92 10.25 -14.82
CA PHE A 71 -21.46 9.89 -16.17
C PHE A 71 -22.44 10.28 -17.28
N GLN A 72 -23.70 10.56 -16.94
CA GLN A 72 -24.63 11.24 -17.85
C GLN A 72 -24.23 12.71 -18.05
N ARG A 73 -23.84 13.41 -16.98
CA ARG A 73 -23.42 14.82 -17.05
C ARG A 73 -22.01 14.98 -17.63
N TRP A 74 -21.12 14.05 -17.33
CA TRP A 74 -19.72 14.03 -17.77
C TRP A 74 -19.37 12.67 -18.38
N PRO A 75 -19.54 12.48 -19.70
CA PRO A 75 -19.34 11.19 -20.37
C PRO A 75 -17.84 10.90 -20.60
N ASN A 76 -17.08 10.69 -19.52
CA ASN A 76 -15.62 10.56 -19.54
C ASN A 76 -15.09 9.15 -19.17
N LEU A 77 -15.95 8.14 -19.02
CA LEU A 77 -15.52 6.76 -18.73
C LEU A 77 -14.52 6.20 -19.76
N GLY A 78 -14.69 6.59 -21.03
CA GLY A 78 -13.85 6.17 -22.14
C GLY A 78 -12.63 7.05 -22.40
N THR A 79 -12.39 8.10 -21.63
CA THR A 79 -11.25 9.00 -21.85
C THR A 79 -10.03 8.51 -21.07
N ALA A 80 -8.86 8.48 -21.70
CA ALA A 80 -7.61 8.11 -21.02
C ALA A 80 -7.10 9.22 -20.07
N MET A 81 -7.68 10.42 -20.18
CA MET A 81 -7.34 11.60 -19.39
C MET A 81 -8.62 12.25 -18.84
N VAL A 82 -8.60 12.64 -17.57
CA VAL A 82 -9.62 13.47 -16.92
C VAL A 82 -8.90 14.61 -16.20
N GLY A 83 -8.93 15.81 -16.77
CA GLY A 83 -8.08 16.92 -16.30
C GLY A 83 -6.59 16.53 -16.38
N PRO A 84 -5.80 16.73 -15.30
CA PRO A 84 -4.38 16.34 -15.28
C PRO A 84 -4.16 14.85 -14.99
N PHE A 85 -5.23 14.07 -14.77
CA PHE A 85 -5.12 12.68 -14.31
C PHE A 85 -5.23 11.68 -15.45
N GLN A 86 -4.24 10.79 -15.55
CA GLN A 86 -4.33 9.59 -16.38
C GLN A 86 -5.26 8.58 -15.71
N THR A 87 -6.17 8.00 -16.49
CA THR A 87 -7.14 7.01 -16.00
C THR A 87 -7.21 5.79 -16.91
N LYS A 88 -7.70 4.67 -16.38
CA LYS A 88 -8.03 3.50 -17.19
C LYS A 88 -9.34 3.76 -17.91
N THR A 89 -9.34 3.53 -19.22
CA THR A 89 -10.54 3.61 -20.04
C THR A 89 -11.44 2.41 -19.76
N THR A 90 -12.74 2.68 -19.57
CA THR A 90 -13.79 1.70 -19.30
C THR A 90 -15.04 2.10 -20.05
N ARG A 91 -15.93 1.15 -20.33
CA ARG A 91 -17.23 1.41 -20.95
C ARG A 91 -18.29 1.74 -19.90
N THR A 92 -18.15 1.18 -18.69
CA THR A 92 -19.15 1.32 -17.63
C THR A 92 -18.49 1.60 -16.28
N TRP A 93 -19.27 2.19 -15.37
CA TRP A 93 -18.85 2.36 -13.97
C TRP A 93 -18.58 1.01 -13.28
N GLN A 94 -19.38 -0.02 -13.58
CA GLN A 94 -19.16 -1.38 -13.07
C GLN A 94 -17.80 -1.94 -13.48
N GLU A 95 -17.33 -1.69 -14.70
CA GLU A 95 -15.98 -2.07 -15.12
C GLU A 95 -14.89 -1.34 -14.32
N GLN A 96 -15.10 -0.08 -13.92
CA GLN A 96 -14.18 0.62 -13.02
C GLN A 96 -14.11 -0.03 -11.64
N LEU A 97 -15.25 -0.45 -11.09
CA LEU A 97 -15.29 -1.19 -9.83
C LEU A 97 -14.56 -2.53 -9.93
N GLN A 98 -14.71 -3.23 -11.06
CA GLN A 98 -14.00 -4.49 -11.30
C GLN A 98 -12.48 -4.27 -11.36
N LEU A 99 -12.03 -3.23 -12.07
CA LEU A 99 -10.61 -2.87 -12.12
C LEU A 99 -10.03 -2.58 -10.73
N MET A 100 -10.76 -1.86 -9.88
CA MET A 100 -10.35 -1.57 -8.50
C MET A 100 -10.23 -2.85 -7.66
N GLN A 101 -11.25 -3.71 -7.73
CA GLN A 101 -11.25 -5.00 -7.03
C GLN A 101 -10.09 -5.89 -7.46
N ASP A 102 -9.85 -6.00 -8.76
CA ASP A 102 -8.78 -6.81 -9.29
C ASP A 102 -7.40 -6.23 -8.96
N TRP A 103 -7.26 -4.91 -8.99
CA TRP A 103 -6.02 -4.26 -8.56
C TRP A 103 -5.71 -4.58 -7.10
N LEU A 104 -6.69 -4.50 -6.19
CA LEU A 104 -6.50 -4.81 -4.77
C LEU A 104 -6.02 -6.25 -4.56
N VAL A 105 -6.64 -7.21 -5.23
CA VAL A 105 -6.26 -8.63 -5.10
C VAL A 105 -4.90 -8.91 -5.72
N ARG A 106 -4.62 -8.38 -6.93
CA ARG A 106 -3.30 -8.52 -7.55
C ARG A 106 -2.21 -7.87 -6.69
N ARG A 107 -2.51 -6.74 -6.07
CA ARG A 107 -1.59 -6.05 -5.17
C ARG A 107 -1.31 -6.88 -3.92
N ALA A 108 -2.35 -7.42 -3.30
CA ALA A 108 -2.20 -8.28 -2.13
C ALA A 108 -1.37 -9.54 -2.47
N ALA A 109 -1.66 -10.18 -3.61
CA ALA A 109 -0.90 -11.33 -4.10
C ALA A 109 0.58 -11.01 -4.34
N TRP A 110 0.90 -9.84 -4.90
CA TRP A 110 2.29 -9.41 -5.03
C TRP A 110 2.97 -9.23 -3.68
N ILE A 111 2.30 -8.64 -2.68
CA ILE A 111 2.87 -8.49 -1.33
C ILE A 111 3.12 -9.88 -0.73
N ASP A 112 2.19 -10.81 -0.90
CA ASP A 112 2.32 -12.20 -0.46
C ASP A 112 3.56 -12.89 -1.07
N SER A 113 3.91 -12.57 -2.34
CA SER A 113 5.07 -13.11 -3.04
C SER A 113 6.34 -12.25 -2.98
N SER A 114 6.32 -11.09 -2.30
CA SER A 114 7.44 -10.13 -2.29
C SER A 114 8.66 -10.58 -1.47
N ASN A 115 8.53 -11.68 -0.73
CA ASN A 115 9.49 -12.16 0.27
C ASN A 115 9.83 -11.15 1.38
N TRP A 116 9.09 -10.04 1.49
CA TRP A 116 9.38 -8.95 2.44
C TRP A 116 10.80 -8.38 2.32
N GLN A 117 11.40 -8.53 1.13
CA GLN A 117 12.68 -7.94 0.79
C GLN A 117 12.45 -6.49 0.39
N VAL A 118 12.84 -5.59 1.29
CA VAL A 118 12.78 -4.16 1.07
C VAL A 118 14.20 -3.71 0.73
N THR A 119 14.44 -3.33 -0.52
CA THR A 119 15.73 -2.79 -0.92
C THR A 119 15.86 -1.37 -0.38
N ALA A 120 16.83 -1.17 0.53
CA ALA A 120 17.29 0.15 0.90
C ALA A 120 17.92 0.85 -0.32
N ARG A 121 18.01 2.19 -0.27
CA ARG A 121 18.70 2.95 -1.33
C ARG A 121 20.15 2.47 -1.48
N PRO A 122 20.65 2.28 -2.72
CA PRO A 122 22.07 2.07 -2.94
C PRO A 122 22.88 3.25 -2.38
N GLY A 123 23.84 2.98 -1.50
CA GLY A 123 24.73 3.99 -0.91
C GLY A 123 24.31 4.54 0.45
N TRP A 124 23.24 4.03 1.07
CA TRP A 124 22.92 4.32 2.47
C TRP A 124 23.34 3.15 3.36
N THR A 125 24.23 3.40 4.32
CA THR A 125 24.57 2.47 5.40
C THR A 125 23.89 2.95 6.68
N PRO A 126 23.06 2.11 7.35
CA PRO A 126 22.54 2.48 8.65
C PRO A 126 23.69 2.69 9.62
N GLN A 127 23.83 3.91 10.14
CA GLN A 127 24.58 4.08 11.38
C GLN A 127 23.79 3.35 12.47
N ARG A 128 24.32 2.22 12.94
CA ARG A 128 23.87 1.65 14.21
C ARG A 128 24.13 2.72 15.26
N ASN A 129 23.08 3.41 15.69
CA ASN A 129 23.17 4.30 16.84
C ASN A 129 23.57 3.43 18.03
N THR A 130 24.83 3.55 18.46
CA THR A 130 25.36 3.01 19.71
C THR A 130 24.90 3.83 20.91
N ALA A 131 24.03 4.82 20.68
CA ALA A 131 23.39 5.60 21.72
C ALA A 131 22.69 4.65 22.71
N PRO A 132 23.05 4.71 24.00
CA PRO A 132 22.47 3.80 24.98
C PRO A 132 20.96 4.03 25.05
N LEU A 133 20.19 2.93 25.08
CA LEU A 133 18.74 2.97 25.24
C LEU A 133 18.37 3.83 26.46
N MET A 134 17.30 4.61 26.31
CA MET A 134 16.72 5.41 27.41
C MET A 134 16.47 4.52 28.63
N PRO A 135 16.64 5.03 29.87
CA PRO A 135 16.64 4.20 31.08
C PRO A 135 15.40 3.30 31.25
N HIS A 136 14.24 3.74 30.75
CA HIS A 136 12.96 3.02 30.83
C HIS A 136 12.71 2.02 29.70
N LEU A 137 13.60 1.95 28.70
CA LEU A 137 13.57 1.01 27.57
C LEU A 137 14.63 -0.10 27.73
N ARG A 138 15.30 -0.16 28.88
CA ARG A 138 16.21 -1.25 29.23
C ARG A 138 15.38 -2.34 29.88
N ASP A 139 15.40 -3.55 29.32
CA ASP A 139 14.75 -4.69 29.96
C ASP A 139 15.29 -4.83 31.39
N GLY A 140 14.36 -4.88 32.36
CA GLY A 140 14.66 -5.04 33.78
C GLY A 140 15.24 -6.43 34.05
N GLY A 141 16.53 -6.60 33.79
CA GLY A 141 17.31 -7.74 34.24
C GLY A 141 17.44 -7.70 35.75
N THR A 142 16.69 -8.56 36.43
CA THR A 142 16.81 -8.88 37.85
C THR A 142 18.26 -9.24 38.20
N SER A 143 18.86 -8.47 39.12
CA SER A 143 20.14 -8.82 39.75
C SER A 143 20.00 -10.04 40.67
N ARG A 144 20.96 -10.96 40.57
CA ARG A 144 21.48 -11.74 41.70
C ARG A 144 22.95 -11.43 41.84
#